data_AF-A0A1C4GPS4-F1
#
_entry.id   AF-A0A1C4GPS4-F1
#
_cell.length_a   1.000
_cell.length_b   1.000
_cell.length_c   1.000
_cell.angle_alpha   90.00
_cell.angle_beta   90.00
_cell.angle_gamma   90.00
#
_symmetry.space_group_name_H-M   'P 1'
#
loop_
_entity.id
_entity.type
_entity.pdbx_description
1 polymer ?
#
loop_
_entity_poly.entity_id
_entity_poly.type
_entity_poly.pdbx_seq_one_letter_code
_entity_poly.pdbx_strand_id
1 'polypeptide(L)'
;MFTEAERLRAIELYFKYGKKLAPVVRELGYPSKRNLRRWIRLWEASDGATEAIRRKPRYSDVQKRVAVEHYLNHGCCLAFTSRTLGYPCCDVLARWVNERHPDRRLIFTSTINQNAPFEPELKRQAVMALCTRHVPASEIARNIGISRTVLYKWKDEIIGGEAYQSMRKHEKPSLTEERDALREEVNRLNQEIRRQQMELDILKKAEEIIKKDPGISVSTLTNREKTQIADVLRDSYPLTELLRVLELARSSFFYHRTALRSGDKYATVRIAMTEIFNGNYRCYGYRRLHAMLRHKGQRLSEKVVRRLMVCIFWPNVNTNSGGT
;
A
#
# COMPACT_ATOMS: atom_id res chain seq x y z
N MET A 1 52.08 15.80 29.52
CA MET A 1 52.68 14.65 30.24
C MET A 1 54.16 14.96 30.33
N PHE A 2 54.79 15.00 31.50
CA PHE A 2 56.20 15.40 31.61
C PHE A 2 57.13 14.27 31.18
N THR A 3 58.18 14.59 30.43
CA THR A 3 59.21 13.63 29.97
C THR A 3 60.05 13.13 31.15
N GLU A 4 60.79 12.05 30.95
CA GLU A 4 61.65 11.48 31.99
C GLU A 4 62.78 12.44 32.39
N ALA A 5 63.40 13.09 31.40
CA ALA A 5 64.43 14.12 31.61
C ALA A 5 63.90 15.33 32.40
N GLU A 6 62.68 15.80 32.11
CA GLU A 6 62.04 16.90 32.86
C GLU A 6 61.78 16.53 34.33
N ARG A 7 61.43 15.28 34.60
CA ARG A 7 61.21 14.79 35.97
C ARG A 7 62.52 14.68 36.75
N LEU A 8 63.57 14.15 36.12
CA LEU A 8 64.91 14.07 36.69
C LEU A 8 65.45 15.45 37.03
N ARG A 9 65.39 16.39 36.08
CA ARG A 9 65.82 17.78 36.29
C ARG A 9 65.10 18.44 37.48
N ALA A 10 63.81 18.18 37.65
CA ALA A 10 63.06 18.69 38.79
C ALA A 10 63.47 18.05 40.14
N ILE A 11 63.84 16.76 40.14
CA ILE A 11 64.33 16.05 41.33
C ILE A 11 65.76 16.48 41.67
N GLU A 12 66.63 16.65 40.69
CA GLU A 12 68.00 17.17 40.86
C GLU A 12 68.00 18.58 41.44
N LEU A 13 67.17 19.47 40.90
CA LEU A 13 67.01 20.83 41.44
C LEU A 13 66.42 20.81 42.86
N TYR A 14 65.57 19.84 43.18
CA TYR A 14 65.05 19.68 44.55
C TYR A 14 66.15 19.36 45.56
N PHE A 15 67.09 18.48 45.22
CA PHE A 15 68.25 18.20 46.07
C PHE A 15 69.23 19.38 46.10
N LYS A 16 69.47 20.04 44.96
CA LYS A 16 70.32 21.24 44.87
C LYS A 16 69.83 22.39 45.75
N TYR A 17 68.52 22.59 45.88
CA TYR A 17 67.92 23.62 46.75
C TYR A 17 67.70 23.18 48.20
N GLY A 18 68.36 22.12 48.65
CA GLY A 18 68.28 21.65 50.03
C GLY A 18 66.87 21.14 50.40
N LYS A 19 66.25 20.37 49.51
CA LYS A 19 64.94 19.72 49.70
C LYS A 19 63.75 20.71 49.80
N LYS A 20 63.87 21.90 49.20
CA LYS A 20 62.80 22.91 49.14
C LYS A 20 62.01 22.81 47.83
N LEU A 21 60.69 22.60 47.94
CA LEU A 21 59.80 22.43 46.77
C LEU A 21 59.48 23.75 46.04
N ALA A 22 59.37 24.86 46.76
CA ALA A 22 58.91 26.13 46.20
C ALA A 22 59.90 26.80 45.23
N PRO A 23 61.23 26.77 45.45
CA PRO A 23 62.21 27.27 44.48
C PRO A 23 62.17 26.49 43.15
N VAL A 24 62.13 25.16 43.21
CA VAL A 24 62.08 24.29 42.02
C VAL A 24 60.90 24.62 41.11
N VAL A 25 59.71 24.78 41.70
CA VAL A 25 58.49 25.08 40.93
C VAL A 25 58.51 26.52 40.38
N ARG A 26 59.14 27.47 41.09
CA ARG A 26 59.31 28.85 40.59
C ARG A 26 60.26 28.92 39.40
N GLU A 27 61.36 28.15 39.44
CA GLU A 27 62.38 28.17 38.39
C GLU A 27 61.94 27.42 37.13
N LEU A 28 61.36 26.23 37.28
CA LEU A 28 60.94 25.43 36.14
C LEU A 28 59.56 25.83 35.59
N GLY A 29 58.71 26.48 36.38
CA GLY A 29 57.31 26.78 36.01
C GLY A 29 56.39 25.55 35.97
N TYR A 30 56.96 24.35 36.15
CA TYR A 30 56.31 23.05 36.30
C TYR A 30 57.14 22.22 37.30
N PRO A 31 56.66 21.08 37.83
CA PRO A 31 55.29 20.60 38.00
C PRO A 31 54.62 21.23 39.23
N SER A 32 53.38 20.86 39.55
CA SER A 32 52.77 21.26 40.83
C SER A 32 53.54 20.70 42.04
N LYS A 33 53.54 21.43 43.17
CA LYS A 33 54.17 20.97 44.45
C LYS A 33 53.74 19.56 44.86
N ARG A 34 52.50 19.16 44.55
CA ARG A 34 51.93 17.82 44.83
C ARG A 34 52.56 16.74 43.94
N ASN A 35 52.80 17.05 42.66
CA ASN A 35 53.44 16.14 41.72
C ASN A 35 54.93 15.97 42.04
N LEU A 36 55.64 17.06 42.35
CA LEU A 36 57.05 16.98 42.76
C LEU A 36 57.23 16.11 44.01
N ARG A 37 56.39 16.31 45.04
CA ARG A 37 56.35 15.44 46.24
C ARG A 37 56.07 13.97 45.94
N ARG A 38 55.33 13.68 44.88
CA ARG A 38 55.05 12.30 44.46
C ARG A 38 56.23 11.71 43.72
N TRP A 39 56.87 12.47 42.84
CA TRP A 39 58.06 12.03 42.12
C TRP A 39 59.21 11.72 43.06
N ILE A 40 59.49 12.59 44.03
CA ILE A 40 60.53 12.38 45.05
C ILE A 40 60.25 11.11 45.85
N ARG A 41 59.02 10.91 46.36
CA ARG A 41 58.65 9.69 47.09
C ARG A 41 58.82 8.41 46.26
N LEU A 42 58.50 8.46 44.97
CA LEU A 42 58.66 7.32 44.08
C LEU A 42 60.14 7.06 43.75
N TRP A 43 60.95 8.11 43.63
CA TRP A 43 62.38 8.07 43.36
C TRP A 43 63.20 7.57 44.57
N GLU A 44 62.85 8.02 45.78
CA GLU A 44 63.45 7.54 47.04
C GLU A 44 63.09 6.07 47.30
N ALA A 45 61.86 5.64 46.97
CA ALA A 45 61.41 4.25 47.14
C ALA A 45 62.03 3.28 46.11
N SER A 46 62.67 3.79 45.06
CA SER A 46 63.25 3.01 43.97
C SER A 46 64.77 3.15 43.87
N ASP A 47 65.41 3.66 44.92
CA ASP A 47 66.85 3.84 45.03
C ASP A 47 67.47 4.56 43.81
N GLY A 48 66.77 5.58 43.31
CA GLY A 48 67.23 6.38 42.17
C GLY A 48 66.76 5.92 40.78
N ALA A 49 66.07 4.78 40.66
CA ALA A 49 65.55 4.32 39.37
C ALA A 49 64.37 5.18 38.86
N THR A 50 64.51 5.77 37.67
CA THR A 50 63.52 6.66 37.04
C THR A 50 62.26 5.92 36.58
N GLU A 51 62.39 4.63 36.27
CA GLU A 51 61.30 3.76 35.82
C GLU A 51 60.18 3.62 36.87
N ALA A 52 60.51 3.79 38.15
CA ALA A 52 59.56 3.69 39.26
C ALA A 52 58.63 4.91 39.39
N ILE A 53 58.90 6.01 38.70
CA ILE A 53 58.04 7.20 38.67
C ILE A 53 56.80 6.96 37.76
N ARG A 54 56.75 5.85 37.02
CA ARG A 54 55.58 5.45 36.24
C ARG A 54 54.37 5.25 37.14
N ARG A 55 53.21 5.72 36.69
CA ARG A 55 51.95 5.44 37.40
C ARG A 55 51.74 3.92 37.38
N LYS A 56 51.57 3.29 38.54
CA LYS A 56 51.10 1.89 38.61
C LYS A 56 49.84 1.76 37.73
N PRO A 57 49.82 0.83 36.76
CA PRO A 57 48.67 0.66 35.90
C PRO A 57 47.45 0.34 36.76
N ARG A 58 46.29 0.94 36.43
CA ARG A 58 45.05 0.77 37.21
C ARG A 58 44.59 -0.69 37.29
N TYR A 59 44.99 -1.51 36.32
CA TYR A 59 44.65 -2.91 36.21
C TYR A 59 45.91 -3.72 35.84
N SER A 60 46.09 -4.87 36.49
CA SER A 60 47.16 -5.81 36.18
C SER A 60 46.93 -6.51 34.84
N ASP A 61 47.98 -7.04 34.22
CA ASP A 61 47.83 -7.76 32.94
C ASP A 61 47.01 -9.05 33.10
N VAL A 62 47.10 -9.70 34.26
CA VAL A 62 46.26 -10.86 34.63
C VAL A 62 44.79 -10.46 34.64
N GLN A 63 44.45 -9.33 35.28
CA GLN A 63 43.08 -8.81 35.30
C GLN A 63 42.57 -8.47 33.89
N LYS A 64 43.43 -7.94 33.01
CA LYS A 64 43.06 -7.70 31.61
C LYS A 64 42.73 -9.00 30.88
N ARG A 65 43.56 -10.04 31.04
CA ARG A 65 43.36 -11.36 30.42
C ARG A 65 42.06 -11.99 30.85
N VAL A 66 41.81 -12.08 32.15
CA VAL A 66 40.57 -12.65 32.70
C VAL A 66 39.34 -11.93 32.17
N ALA A 67 39.38 -10.59 32.08
CA ALA A 67 38.26 -9.82 31.55
C ALA A 67 38.00 -10.08 30.06
N VAL A 68 39.06 -10.22 29.25
CA VAL A 68 38.95 -10.54 27.83
C VAL A 68 38.46 -11.99 27.61
N GLU A 69 39.01 -12.95 28.34
CA GLU A 69 38.57 -14.36 28.28
C GLU A 69 37.11 -14.53 28.69
N HIS A 70 36.69 -13.88 29.77
CA HIS A 70 35.29 -13.90 30.19
C HIS A 70 34.38 -13.34 29.10
N TYR A 71 34.77 -12.24 28.44
CA TYR A 71 34.02 -11.67 27.32
C TYR A 71 33.87 -12.66 26.16
N LEU A 72 34.95 -13.39 25.81
CA LEU A 72 34.93 -14.37 24.73
C LEU A 72 34.06 -15.59 25.06
N ASN A 73 34.09 -16.06 26.31
CA ASN A 73 33.35 -17.24 26.73
C ASN A 73 31.84 -17.00 26.92
N HIS A 74 31.43 -15.76 27.22
CA HIS A 74 30.05 -15.42 27.58
C HIS A 74 29.31 -14.60 26.51
N GLY A 75 29.53 -14.94 25.24
CA GLY A 75 28.74 -14.40 24.13
C GLY A 75 29.08 -12.95 23.75
N CYS A 76 30.31 -12.49 24.02
CA CYS A 76 30.82 -11.20 23.55
C CYS A 76 29.99 -9.98 23.99
N CYS A 77 29.42 -10.02 25.19
CA CYS A 77 28.67 -8.89 25.76
C CYS A 77 29.54 -8.09 26.75
N LEU A 78 29.88 -6.85 26.38
CA LEU A 78 30.69 -5.94 27.21
C LEU A 78 29.99 -5.55 28.51
N ALA A 79 28.70 -5.22 28.43
CA ALA A 79 27.91 -4.79 29.58
C ALA A 79 27.71 -5.93 30.59
N PHE A 80 27.57 -7.17 30.10
CA PHE A 80 27.51 -8.35 30.94
C PHE A 80 28.84 -8.59 31.65
N THR A 81 29.94 -8.64 30.89
CA THR A 81 31.28 -8.89 31.45
C THR A 81 31.68 -7.83 32.49
N SER A 82 31.38 -6.56 32.22
CA SER A 82 31.66 -5.46 33.16
C SER A 82 30.82 -5.55 34.43
N ARG A 83 29.56 -6.02 34.35
CA ARG A 83 28.70 -6.26 35.52
C ARG A 83 29.13 -7.46 36.33
N THR A 84 29.52 -8.55 35.67
CA THR A 84 29.92 -9.81 36.34
C THR A 84 31.25 -9.67 37.06
N LEU A 85 32.23 -9.01 36.46
CA LEU A 85 33.56 -8.84 37.07
C LEU A 85 33.64 -7.62 37.98
N GLY A 86 32.71 -6.67 37.88
CA GLY A 86 32.73 -5.40 38.63
C GLY A 86 33.81 -4.41 38.18
N TYR A 87 34.64 -4.81 37.22
CA TYR A 87 35.67 -4.00 36.55
C TYR A 87 35.99 -4.65 35.19
N PRO A 88 36.58 -3.95 34.22
CA PRO A 88 36.64 -2.49 34.05
C PRO A 88 35.32 -1.95 33.46
N CYS A 89 35.22 -0.65 33.14
CA CYS A 89 34.09 -0.13 32.38
C CYS A 89 34.09 -0.64 30.92
N CYS A 90 32.92 -0.65 30.29
CA CYS A 90 32.71 -1.18 28.93
C CYS A 90 33.73 -0.66 27.90
N ASP A 91 34.07 0.63 27.94
CA ASP A 91 35.01 1.26 26.99
C ASP A 91 36.47 0.82 27.19
N VAL A 92 36.84 0.51 28.44
CA VAL A 92 38.18 0.01 28.74
C VAL A 92 38.30 -1.46 28.35
N LEU A 93 37.26 -2.27 28.63
CA LEU A 93 37.19 -3.65 28.17
C LEU A 93 37.22 -3.73 26.63
N ALA A 94 36.44 -2.88 25.97
CA ALA A 94 36.42 -2.70 24.52
C ALA A 94 37.82 -2.50 23.95
N ARG A 95 38.63 -1.63 24.56
CA ARG A 95 39.99 -1.35 24.12
C ARG A 95 40.92 -2.55 24.29
N TRP A 96 40.84 -3.25 25.43
CA TRP A 96 41.66 -4.45 25.68
C TRP A 96 41.33 -5.60 24.74
N VAL A 97 40.05 -5.78 24.42
CA VAL A 97 39.62 -6.77 23.42
C VAL A 97 40.19 -6.40 22.05
N ASN A 98 40.14 -5.13 21.64
CA ASN A 98 40.70 -4.68 20.35
C ASN A 98 42.23 -4.83 20.29
N GLU A 99 42.95 -4.51 21.37
CA GLU A 99 44.41 -4.65 21.47
C GLU A 99 44.87 -6.12 21.35
N ARG A 100 44.08 -7.07 21.85
CA ARG A 100 44.45 -8.50 21.90
C ARG A 100 43.80 -9.35 20.79
N HIS A 101 42.65 -8.93 20.27
CA HIS A 101 41.88 -9.64 19.25
C HIS A 101 41.33 -8.65 18.21
N PRO A 102 42.20 -8.08 17.35
CA PRO A 102 41.78 -7.13 16.31
C PRO A 102 40.71 -7.70 15.37
N ASP A 103 40.77 -9.01 15.09
CA ASP A 103 39.86 -9.68 14.15
C ASP A 103 38.46 -9.93 14.72
N ARG A 104 38.32 -9.97 16.05
CA ARG A 104 37.05 -10.38 16.69
C ARG A 104 36.09 -9.23 16.94
N ARG A 105 36.53 -7.98 16.79
CA ARG A 105 35.69 -6.79 16.99
C ARG A 105 35.82 -5.81 15.84
N LEU A 106 35.65 -6.32 14.63
CA LEU A 106 35.50 -5.54 13.41
C LEU A 106 34.10 -4.87 13.37
N ILE A 107 33.81 -3.98 14.32
CA ILE A 107 32.66 -3.08 14.18
C ILE A 107 33.18 -1.66 14.32
N PHE A 108 33.61 -1.09 13.19
CA PHE A 108 33.73 0.35 13.05
C PHE A 108 32.31 0.95 13.10
N THR A 109 31.94 1.49 14.27
CA THR A 109 30.75 2.32 14.41
C THR A 109 31.03 3.74 13.89
N SER A 110 30.04 4.38 13.27
CA SER A 110 30.12 5.76 12.79
C SER A 110 30.62 6.77 13.85
N THR A 111 30.43 6.45 15.13
CA THR A 111 30.83 7.26 16.29
C THR A 111 32.32 7.17 16.64
N ILE A 112 33.02 6.11 16.21
CA ILE A 112 34.43 5.86 16.58
C ILE A 112 35.41 6.47 15.57
N ASN A 113 35.00 6.63 14.30
CA ASN A 113 35.82 7.32 13.31
C ASN A 113 34.95 7.73 12.11
N GLN A 114 34.59 9.02 12.01
CA GLN A 114 33.95 9.56 10.79
C GLN A 114 34.91 9.55 9.59
N ASN A 115 36.23 9.50 9.86
CA ASN A 115 37.30 9.69 8.87
C ASN A 115 38.26 8.48 8.79
N ALA A 116 37.81 7.26 9.11
CA ALA A 116 38.63 6.08 8.78
C ALA A 116 38.84 6.05 7.26
N PRO A 117 40.09 5.89 6.76
CA PRO A 117 40.38 5.91 5.34
C PRO A 117 39.90 4.60 4.73
N PHE A 118 38.61 4.52 4.43
CA PHE A 118 38.07 3.44 3.64
C PHE A 118 38.37 3.72 2.17
N GLU A 119 39.02 2.75 1.52
CA GLU A 119 39.27 2.81 0.08
C GLU A 119 37.94 3.06 -0.67
N PRO A 120 37.87 4.05 -1.58
CA PRO A 120 36.65 4.38 -2.31
C PRO A 120 36.06 3.18 -3.06
N GLU A 121 36.92 2.25 -3.49
CA GLU A 121 36.53 1.05 -4.21
C GLU A 121 35.84 0.03 -3.29
N LEU A 122 36.34 -0.14 -2.06
CA LEU A 122 35.69 -0.98 -1.05
C LEU A 122 34.29 -0.45 -0.72
N LYS A 123 34.13 0.88 -0.63
CA LYS A 123 32.85 1.54 -0.40
C LYS A 123 31.85 1.25 -1.53
N ARG A 124 32.29 1.31 -2.80
CA ARG A 124 31.46 0.99 -3.97
C ARG A 124 31.06 -0.49 -3.99
N GLN A 125 32.00 -1.40 -3.77
CA GLN A 125 31.73 -2.85 -3.72
C GLN A 125 30.73 -3.21 -2.61
N ALA A 126 30.86 -2.59 -1.43
CA ALA A 126 29.94 -2.77 -0.31
C ALA A 126 28.50 -2.35 -0.66
N VAL A 127 28.36 -1.20 -1.34
CA VAL A 127 27.06 -0.67 -1.76
C VAL A 127 26.47 -1.50 -2.90
N MET A 128 27.28 -1.95 -3.86
CA MET A 128 26.85 -2.88 -4.91
C MET A 128 26.33 -4.19 -4.32
N ALA A 129 27.05 -4.78 -3.36
CA ALA A 129 26.63 -5.99 -2.66
C ALA A 129 25.32 -5.80 -1.88
N LEU A 130 25.11 -4.62 -1.28
CA LEU A 130 23.86 -4.27 -0.61
C LEU A 130 22.68 -4.20 -1.59
N CYS A 131 22.91 -3.67 -2.80
CA CYS A 131 21.89 -3.53 -3.83
C CYS A 131 21.50 -4.86 -4.49
N THR A 132 22.43 -5.80 -4.64
CA THR A 132 22.17 -7.10 -5.31
C THR A 132 21.45 -8.13 -4.43
N ARG A 133 21.16 -7.83 -3.16
CA ARG A 133 20.27 -8.58 -2.23
C ARG A 133 20.54 -10.08 -2.05
N HIS A 134 21.71 -10.60 -2.44
CA HIS A 134 22.04 -12.01 -2.23
C HIS A 134 22.36 -12.36 -0.76
N VAL A 135 22.72 -11.38 0.06
CA VAL A 135 23.19 -11.56 1.45
C VAL A 135 22.56 -10.49 2.35
N PRO A 136 22.19 -10.80 3.61
CA PRO A 136 21.65 -9.80 4.52
C PRO A 136 22.67 -8.68 4.81
N ALA A 137 22.19 -7.43 4.89
CA ALA A 137 23.03 -6.25 5.11
C ALA A 137 23.93 -6.34 6.37
N SER A 138 23.50 -7.09 7.38
CA SER A 138 24.29 -7.36 8.59
C SER A 138 25.54 -8.21 8.34
N GLU A 139 25.46 -9.14 7.39
CA GLU A 139 26.56 -10.04 7.05
C GLU A 139 27.55 -9.36 6.11
N ILE A 140 27.07 -8.57 5.15
CA ILE A 140 27.91 -7.67 4.33
C ILE A 140 28.69 -6.71 5.23
N ALA A 141 28.01 -6.08 6.19
CA ALA A 141 28.64 -5.18 7.14
C ALA A 141 29.70 -5.90 8.01
N ARG A 142 29.42 -7.14 8.44
CA ARG A 142 30.35 -7.96 9.22
C ARG A 142 31.60 -8.34 8.43
N ASN A 143 31.44 -8.71 7.15
CA ASN A 143 32.55 -9.12 6.28
C ASN A 143 33.53 -7.95 6.01
N ILE A 144 33.00 -6.72 5.98
CA ILE A 144 33.80 -5.50 5.75
C ILE A 144 34.27 -4.89 7.08
N GLY A 145 33.70 -5.32 8.20
CA GLY A 145 34.06 -4.86 9.53
C GLY A 145 33.41 -3.52 9.95
N ILE A 146 32.31 -3.15 9.31
CA ILE A 146 31.58 -1.90 9.56
C ILE A 146 30.25 -2.16 10.26
N SER A 147 29.73 -1.15 10.93
CA SER A 147 28.35 -1.18 11.41
C SER A 147 27.36 -1.09 10.24
N ARG A 148 26.19 -1.72 10.40
CA ARG A 148 25.08 -1.65 9.43
C ARG A 148 24.66 -0.20 9.12
N THR A 149 24.77 0.70 10.09
CA THR A 149 24.45 2.12 9.94
C THR A 149 25.43 2.84 9.01
N VAL A 150 26.72 2.52 9.08
CA VAL A 150 27.75 3.06 8.16
C VAL A 150 27.50 2.59 6.72
N LEU A 151 27.14 1.31 6.54
CA LEU A 151 26.81 0.77 5.22
C LEU A 151 25.61 1.51 4.57
N TYR A 152 24.57 1.83 5.35
CA TYR A 152 23.45 2.63 4.84
C TYR A 152 23.84 4.09 4.56
N LYS A 153 24.68 4.70 5.39
CA LYS A 153 25.20 6.05 5.14
C LYS A 153 25.99 6.11 3.83
N TRP A 154 26.86 5.13 3.57
CA TRP A 154 27.60 5.03 2.31
C TRP A 154 26.69 4.86 1.10
N LYS A 155 25.61 4.10 1.25
CA LYS A 155 24.59 3.94 0.23
C LYS A 155 23.86 5.26 -0.06
N ASP A 156 23.46 6.00 0.97
CA ASP A 156 22.81 7.31 0.81
C ASP A 156 23.73 8.33 0.12
N GLU A 157 25.03 8.29 0.44
CA GLU A 157 26.05 9.16 -0.18
C GLU A 157 26.36 8.82 -1.65
N ILE A 158 26.23 7.55 -2.07
CA ILE A 158 26.61 7.11 -3.43
C ILE A 158 25.41 7.05 -4.38
N ILE A 159 24.26 6.54 -3.93
CA ILE A 159 23.11 6.24 -4.79
C ILE A 159 22.03 7.33 -4.66
N GLY A 160 21.99 8.08 -3.55
CA GLY A 160 20.87 8.98 -3.26
C GLY A 160 19.58 8.20 -2.95
N GLY A 161 18.68 8.81 -2.15
CA GLY A 161 17.48 8.13 -1.63
C GLY A 161 16.52 7.61 -2.71
N GLU A 162 16.38 8.33 -3.81
CA GLU A 162 15.41 8.05 -4.88
C GLU A 162 15.83 6.87 -5.78
N ALA A 163 17.10 6.82 -6.22
CA ALA A 163 17.59 5.71 -7.05
C ALA A 163 17.69 4.40 -6.24
N TYR A 164 17.85 4.47 -4.92
CA TYR A 164 17.79 3.29 -4.07
C TYR A 164 16.36 2.73 -3.93
N GLN A 165 15.33 3.59 -3.89
CA GLN A 165 13.95 3.14 -3.83
C GLN A 165 13.49 2.48 -5.14
N SER A 166 13.94 2.95 -6.30
CA SER A 166 13.67 2.31 -7.59
C SER A 166 14.43 0.98 -7.78
N MET A 167 15.66 0.87 -7.25
CA MET A 167 16.43 -0.37 -7.25
C MET A 167 16.00 -1.36 -6.16
N ARG A 168 15.22 -0.91 -5.18
CA ARG A 168 14.60 -1.78 -4.19
C ARG A 168 13.57 -2.61 -4.94
N LYS A 169 13.88 -3.88 -5.19
CA LYS A 169 12.91 -4.88 -5.65
C LYS A 169 11.63 -4.66 -4.85
N HIS A 170 10.59 -4.14 -5.50
CA HIS A 170 9.25 -4.09 -4.90
C HIS A 170 9.04 -5.49 -4.35
N GLU A 171 8.67 -5.58 -3.07
CA GLU A 171 8.14 -6.83 -2.56
C GLU A 171 7.09 -7.26 -3.58
N LYS A 172 7.31 -8.42 -4.20
CA LYS A 172 6.30 -8.98 -5.10
C LYS A 172 4.99 -8.90 -4.31
N PRO A 173 3.91 -8.36 -4.89
CA PRO A 173 2.65 -8.29 -4.18
C PRO A 173 2.41 -9.64 -3.52
N SER A 174 2.06 -9.62 -2.24
CA SER A 174 1.96 -10.87 -1.50
C SER A 174 1.04 -11.81 -2.28
N LEU A 175 1.28 -13.13 -2.24
CA LEU A 175 0.44 -14.09 -2.96
C LEU A 175 -1.06 -13.89 -2.68
N THR A 176 -1.39 -13.28 -1.54
CA THR A 176 -2.74 -12.84 -1.16
C THR A 176 -3.24 -11.66 -1.99
N GLU A 177 -2.43 -10.62 -2.16
CA GLU A 177 -2.77 -9.44 -2.98
C GLU A 177 -2.95 -9.80 -4.45
N GLU A 178 -2.10 -10.68 -5.00
CA GLU A 178 -2.26 -11.18 -6.38
C GLU A 178 -3.55 -12.01 -6.53
N ARG A 179 -3.88 -12.84 -5.53
CA ARG A 179 -5.13 -13.64 -5.53
C ARG A 179 -6.37 -12.76 -5.43
N ASP A 180 -6.33 -11.74 -4.60
CA ASP A 180 -7.45 -10.82 -4.41
C ASP A 180 -7.67 -9.97 -5.67
N ALA A 181 -6.59 -9.47 -6.30
CA ALA A 181 -6.67 -8.77 -7.58
C ALA A 181 -7.23 -9.68 -8.71
N LEU A 182 -6.80 -10.94 -8.78
CA LEU A 182 -7.35 -11.91 -9.74
C LEU A 182 -8.81 -12.21 -9.45
N ARG A 183 -9.22 -12.26 -8.18
CA ARG A 183 -10.62 -12.49 -7.80
C ARG A 183 -11.49 -11.30 -8.17
N GLU A 184 -10.99 -10.07 -8.02
CA GLU A 184 -11.67 -8.86 -8.49
C GLU A 184 -11.83 -8.85 -10.01
N GLU A 185 -10.80 -9.25 -10.76
CA GLU A 185 -10.87 -9.39 -12.21
C GLU A 185 -11.93 -10.42 -12.64
N VAL A 186 -11.91 -11.61 -12.03
CA VAL A 186 -12.92 -12.65 -12.31
C VAL A 186 -14.33 -12.15 -12.00
N ASN A 187 -14.51 -11.41 -10.90
CA ASN A 187 -15.80 -10.82 -10.56
C ASN A 187 -16.27 -9.79 -11.60
N ARG A 188 -15.37 -8.91 -12.07
CA ARG A 188 -15.64 -7.95 -13.14
C ARG A 188 -16.04 -8.65 -14.43
N LEU A 189 -15.26 -9.63 -14.88
CA LEU A 189 -15.54 -10.37 -16.10
C LEU A 189 -16.87 -11.14 -16.01
N ASN A 190 -17.17 -11.75 -14.86
CA ASN A 190 -18.45 -12.41 -14.64
C ASN A 190 -19.64 -11.44 -14.69
N GLN A 191 -19.48 -10.22 -14.17
CA GLN A 191 -20.51 -9.18 -14.29
C GLN A 191 -20.71 -8.77 -15.76
N GLU A 192 -19.63 -8.66 -16.53
CA GLU A 192 -19.68 -8.32 -17.95
C GLU A 192 -20.35 -9.43 -18.78
N ILE A 193 -20.01 -10.69 -18.53
CA ILE A 193 -20.66 -11.85 -19.16
C ILE A 193 -22.17 -11.85 -18.86
N ARG A 194 -22.56 -11.63 -17.60
CA ARG A 194 -23.97 -11.58 -17.22
C ARG A 194 -24.72 -10.46 -17.95
N ARG A 195 -24.09 -9.29 -18.09
CA ARG A 195 -24.66 -8.16 -18.84
C ARG A 195 -24.82 -8.50 -20.32
N GLN A 196 -23.80 -9.06 -20.96
CA GLN A 196 -23.84 -9.45 -22.36
C GLN A 196 -24.90 -10.53 -22.62
N GLN A 197 -25.03 -11.51 -21.73
CA GLN A 197 -26.10 -12.52 -21.78
C GLN A 197 -27.49 -11.87 -21.71
N MET A 198 -27.68 -10.90 -20.83
CA MET A 198 -28.95 -10.15 -20.74
C MET A 198 -29.27 -9.40 -22.03
N GLU A 199 -28.28 -8.74 -22.65
CA GLU A 199 -28.45 -8.03 -23.92
C GLU A 199 -28.84 -8.99 -25.06
N LEU A 200 -28.22 -10.17 -25.12
CA LEU A 200 -28.59 -11.22 -26.08
C LEU A 200 -30.00 -11.76 -25.87
N ASP A 201 -30.40 -12.03 -24.63
CA ASP A 201 -31.74 -12.52 -24.31
C ASP A 201 -32.81 -11.48 -24.66
N ILE A 202 -32.52 -10.19 -24.44
CA ILE A 202 -33.38 -9.08 -24.88
C ILE A 202 -33.55 -9.07 -26.39
N LEU A 203 -32.46 -9.18 -27.14
CA LEU A 203 -32.50 -9.19 -28.62
C LEU A 203 -33.28 -10.39 -29.16
N LYS A 204 -33.02 -11.58 -28.61
CA LYS A 204 -33.73 -12.81 -28.97
C LYS A 204 -35.22 -12.70 -28.67
N LYS A 205 -35.59 -12.13 -27.51
CA LYS A 205 -37.00 -11.92 -27.17
C LYS A 205 -37.66 -10.84 -28.03
N ALA A 206 -36.92 -9.80 -28.41
CA ALA A 206 -37.40 -8.80 -29.35
C ALA A 206 -37.72 -9.40 -30.72
N GLU A 207 -36.86 -10.29 -31.22
CA GLU A 207 -37.08 -11.03 -32.47
C GLU A 207 -38.36 -11.89 -32.39
N GLU A 208 -38.52 -12.68 -31.32
CA GLU A 208 -39.70 -13.54 -31.11
C GLU A 208 -41.01 -12.75 -31.06
N ILE A 209 -41.03 -11.61 -30.37
CA ILE A 209 -42.24 -10.81 -30.16
C ILE A 209 -42.61 -10.02 -31.42
N ILE A 210 -41.61 -9.51 -32.15
CA ILE A 210 -41.84 -8.50 -33.18
C ILE A 210 -42.06 -9.12 -34.55
N LYS A 211 -41.58 -10.35 -34.85
CA LYS A 211 -41.75 -11.02 -36.15
C LYS A 211 -41.53 -10.09 -37.37
N LYS A 212 -40.70 -9.05 -37.23
CA LYS A 212 -40.29 -8.15 -38.32
C LYS A 212 -38.83 -8.39 -38.62
N ASP A 213 -38.46 -8.11 -39.86
CA ASP A 213 -37.18 -8.43 -40.50
C ASP A 213 -35.94 -8.24 -39.60
N PRO A 214 -34.92 -9.09 -39.75
CA PRO A 214 -33.68 -9.03 -38.98
C PRO A 214 -32.93 -7.73 -39.27
N GLY A 215 -33.13 -6.72 -38.42
CA GLY A 215 -32.46 -5.42 -38.54
C GLY A 215 -32.91 -4.34 -37.55
N ILE A 216 -33.79 -4.66 -36.60
CA ILE A 216 -34.37 -3.68 -35.67
C ILE A 216 -33.49 -3.60 -34.41
N SER A 217 -32.89 -2.42 -34.19
CA SER A 217 -32.15 -2.12 -32.97
C SER A 217 -33.09 -1.88 -31.78
N VAL A 218 -32.67 -2.21 -30.56
CA VAL A 218 -33.44 -2.01 -29.31
C VAL A 218 -33.93 -0.56 -29.13
N SER A 219 -33.21 0.41 -29.69
CA SER A 219 -33.55 1.83 -29.66
C SER A 219 -34.76 2.20 -30.53
N THR A 220 -35.07 1.42 -31.56
CA THR A 220 -36.23 1.65 -32.45
C THR A 220 -37.53 1.04 -31.92
N LEU A 221 -37.47 0.31 -30.80
CA LEU A 221 -38.63 -0.33 -30.17
C LEU A 221 -39.54 0.68 -29.48
N THR A 222 -40.85 0.50 -29.63
CA THR A 222 -41.84 1.30 -28.90
C THR A 222 -41.79 0.97 -27.40
N ASN A 223 -42.15 1.93 -26.54
CA ASN A 223 -42.22 1.71 -25.09
C ASN A 223 -43.13 0.54 -24.69
N ARG A 224 -44.14 0.23 -25.52
CA ARG A 224 -45.03 -0.93 -25.32
C ARG A 224 -44.30 -2.25 -25.58
N GLU A 225 -43.55 -2.36 -26.68
CA GLU A 225 -42.75 -3.55 -27.01
C GLU A 225 -41.62 -3.75 -25.99
N LYS A 226 -40.91 -2.67 -25.61
CA LYS A 226 -39.91 -2.70 -24.52
C LYS A 226 -40.52 -3.22 -23.22
N THR A 227 -41.74 -2.81 -22.90
CA THR A 227 -42.45 -3.29 -21.70
C THR A 227 -42.81 -4.78 -21.80
N GLN A 228 -43.19 -5.29 -22.97
CA GLN A 228 -43.47 -6.71 -23.17
C GLN A 228 -42.21 -7.57 -22.99
N ILE A 229 -41.08 -7.15 -23.58
CA ILE A 229 -39.79 -7.83 -23.40
C ILE A 229 -39.39 -7.84 -21.93
N ALA A 230 -39.47 -6.68 -21.27
CA ALA A 230 -39.14 -6.55 -19.85
C ALA A 230 -40.06 -7.37 -18.94
N ASP A 231 -41.35 -7.51 -19.25
CA ASP A 231 -42.29 -8.29 -18.44
C ASP A 231 -42.01 -9.79 -18.55
N VAL A 232 -41.55 -10.28 -19.73
CA VAL A 232 -41.18 -11.70 -19.90
C VAL A 232 -39.82 -12.02 -19.27
N LEU A 233 -38.83 -11.15 -19.40
CA LEU A 233 -37.47 -11.40 -18.89
C LEU A 233 -37.32 -11.12 -17.38
N ARG A 234 -38.36 -10.62 -16.74
CA ARG A 234 -38.36 -10.22 -15.32
C ARG A 234 -38.05 -11.36 -14.36
N ASP A 235 -38.41 -12.59 -14.71
CA ASP A 235 -38.16 -13.76 -13.87
C ASP A 235 -36.69 -14.19 -13.89
N SER A 236 -35.97 -13.87 -14.97
CA SER A 236 -34.55 -14.20 -15.14
C SER A 236 -33.59 -13.09 -14.68
N TYR A 237 -34.02 -11.82 -14.77
CA TYR A 237 -33.15 -10.66 -14.53
C TYR A 237 -33.79 -9.58 -13.64
N PRO A 238 -32.99 -8.85 -12.84
CA PRO A 238 -33.50 -7.73 -12.05
C PRO A 238 -34.13 -6.66 -12.93
N LEU A 239 -35.35 -6.23 -12.59
CA LEU A 239 -36.10 -5.22 -13.35
C LEU A 239 -35.31 -3.92 -13.54
N THR A 240 -34.51 -3.51 -12.56
CA THR A 240 -33.69 -2.29 -12.63
C THR A 240 -32.63 -2.34 -13.72
N GLU A 241 -32.02 -3.51 -13.95
CA GLU A 241 -31.01 -3.72 -14.99
C GLU A 241 -31.67 -3.79 -16.36
N LEU A 242 -32.77 -4.56 -16.48
CA LEU A 242 -33.55 -4.64 -17.71
C LEU A 242 -34.02 -3.27 -18.21
N LEU A 243 -34.55 -2.43 -17.32
CA LEU A 243 -35.00 -1.08 -17.66
C LEU A 243 -33.86 -0.16 -18.10
N ARG A 244 -32.65 -0.36 -17.56
CA ARG A 244 -31.45 0.39 -17.96
C ARG A 244 -31.02 0.03 -19.38
N VAL A 245 -30.97 -1.27 -19.70
CA VAL A 245 -30.59 -1.75 -21.04
C VAL A 245 -31.63 -1.39 -22.09
N LEU A 246 -32.92 -1.45 -21.75
CA LEU A 246 -34.01 -1.08 -22.66
C LEU A 246 -34.24 0.44 -22.76
N GLU A 247 -33.52 1.25 -21.97
CA GLU A 247 -33.73 2.70 -21.84
C GLU A 247 -35.19 3.06 -21.56
N LEU A 248 -35.84 2.33 -20.65
CA LEU A 248 -37.25 2.49 -20.32
C LEU A 248 -37.41 3.05 -18.89
N ALA A 249 -38.08 4.20 -18.77
CA ALA A 249 -38.39 4.75 -17.45
C ALA A 249 -39.30 3.80 -16.65
N ARG A 250 -39.06 3.69 -15.34
CA ARG A 250 -39.83 2.83 -14.45
C ARG A 250 -41.33 3.15 -14.45
N SER A 251 -41.70 4.44 -14.51
CA SER A 251 -43.09 4.89 -14.64
C SER A 251 -43.74 4.38 -15.92
N SER A 252 -43.06 4.54 -17.06
CA SER A 252 -43.51 4.04 -18.37
C SER A 252 -43.71 2.53 -18.38
N PHE A 253 -42.81 1.77 -17.75
CA PHE A 253 -42.98 0.33 -17.61
C PHE A 253 -44.27 -0.05 -16.87
N PHE A 254 -44.54 0.53 -15.70
CA PHE A 254 -45.77 0.22 -14.96
C PHE A 254 -47.03 0.71 -15.68
N TYR A 255 -46.98 1.87 -16.34
CA TYR A 255 -48.07 2.38 -17.16
C TYR A 255 -48.41 1.42 -18.31
N HIS A 256 -47.42 1.04 -19.11
CA HIS A 256 -47.65 0.12 -20.22
C HIS A 256 -47.99 -1.30 -19.74
N ARG A 257 -47.45 -1.76 -18.61
CA ARG A 257 -47.78 -3.08 -18.05
C ARG A 257 -49.22 -3.17 -17.59
N THR A 258 -49.72 -2.13 -16.91
CA THR A 258 -51.14 -2.07 -16.53
C THR A 258 -52.03 -2.04 -17.76
N ALA A 259 -51.66 -1.27 -18.79
CA ALA A 259 -52.38 -1.26 -20.07
C ALA A 259 -52.35 -2.62 -20.80
N LEU A 260 -51.24 -3.36 -20.75
CA LEU A 260 -51.15 -4.72 -21.31
C LEU A 260 -52.07 -5.71 -20.58
N ARG A 261 -52.15 -5.61 -19.25
CA ARG A 261 -52.98 -6.50 -18.42
C ARG A 261 -54.47 -6.15 -18.44
N SER A 262 -54.81 -4.90 -18.71
CA SER A 262 -56.21 -4.42 -18.64
C SER A 262 -57.11 -4.95 -19.76
N GLY A 263 -56.58 -5.75 -20.70
CA GLY A 263 -57.33 -6.23 -21.87
C GLY A 263 -57.81 -5.07 -22.76
N ASP A 264 -58.41 -5.39 -23.91
CA ASP A 264 -59.11 -4.36 -24.68
C ASP A 264 -60.47 -4.09 -24.00
N LYS A 265 -60.57 -2.94 -23.31
CA LYS A 265 -61.81 -2.45 -22.68
C LYS A 265 -63.03 -2.49 -23.61
N TYR A 266 -62.80 -2.36 -24.92
CA TYR A 266 -63.85 -2.34 -25.93
C TYR A 266 -63.92 -3.64 -26.74
N ALA A 267 -63.26 -4.73 -26.33
CA ALA A 267 -63.27 -6.00 -27.07
C ALA A 267 -64.69 -6.49 -27.40
N THR A 268 -65.55 -6.58 -26.39
CA THR A 268 -66.96 -7.01 -26.53
C THR A 268 -67.76 -6.05 -27.42
N VAL A 269 -67.49 -4.75 -27.30
CA VAL A 269 -68.11 -3.71 -28.13
C VAL A 269 -67.68 -3.83 -29.58
N ARG A 270 -66.40 -4.10 -29.86
CA ARG A 270 -65.87 -4.28 -31.22
C ARG A 270 -66.49 -5.49 -31.91
N ILE A 271 -66.68 -6.59 -31.18
CA ILE A 271 -67.37 -7.78 -31.68
C ILE A 271 -68.81 -7.42 -32.06
N ALA A 272 -69.57 -6.82 -31.12
CA ALA A 272 -70.95 -6.42 -31.36
C ALA A 272 -71.10 -5.39 -32.51
N MET A 273 -70.16 -4.44 -32.63
CA MET A 273 -70.13 -3.49 -33.74
C MET A 273 -69.90 -4.19 -35.08
N THR A 274 -68.98 -5.14 -35.13
CA THR A 274 -68.67 -5.92 -36.34
C THR A 274 -69.87 -6.77 -36.78
N GLU A 275 -70.56 -7.41 -35.83
CA GLU A 275 -71.79 -8.15 -36.08
C GLU A 275 -72.90 -7.26 -36.65
N ILE A 276 -73.18 -6.11 -36.02
CA ILE A 276 -74.21 -5.18 -36.49
C ILE A 276 -73.83 -4.63 -37.87
N PHE A 277 -72.57 -4.27 -38.08
CA PHE A 277 -72.10 -3.72 -39.34
C PHE A 277 -72.23 -4.73 -40.49
N ASN A 278 -71.80 -5.98 -40.28
CA ASN A 278 -71.90 -7.03 -41.29
C ASN A 278 -73.34 -7.49 -41.53
N GLY A 279 -74.17 -7.59 -40.48
CA GLY A 279 -75.58 -7.96 -40.60
C GLY A 279 -76.46 -6.92 -41.30
N ASN A 280 -75.97 -5.68 -41.45
CA ASN A 280 -76.69 -4.59 -42.12
C ASN A 280 -75.97 -4.14 -43.41
N TYR A 281 -75.40 -5.10 -44.15
CA TYR A 281 -74.74 -4.89 -45.45
C TYR A 281 -73.64 -3.82 -45.44
N ARG A 282 -73.00 -3.57 -44.29
CA ARG A 282 -71.92 -2.58 -44.13
C ARG A 282 -72.34 -1.14 -44.42
N CYS A 283 -73.64 -0.83 -44.41
CA CYS A 283 -74.15 0.50 -44.74
C CYS A 283 -74.26 1.43 -43.53
N TYR A 284 -74.11 0.91 -42.31
CA TYR A 284 -74.36 1.71 -41.11
C TYR A 284 -73.15 2.55 -40.74
N GLY A 285 -73.32 3.87 -40.79
CA GLY A 285 -72.39 4.84 -40.20
C GLY A 285 -72.44 4.83 -38.67
N TYR A 286 -71.47 5.52 -38.04
CA TYR A 286 -71.29 5.52 -36.58
C TYR A 286 -72.54 5.94 -35.79
N ARG A 287 -73.37 6.85 -36.34
CA ARG A 287 -74.64 7.28 -35.72
C ARG A 287 -75.66 6.13 -35.62
N ARG A 288 -75.84 5.37 -36.70
CA ARG A 288 -76.75 4.21 -36.72
C ARG A 288 -76.21 3.06 -35.88
N LEU A 289 -74.90 2.82 -35.92
CA LEU A 289 -74.24 1.85 -35.04
C LEU A 289 -74.41 2.21 -33.55
N HIS A 290 -74.28 3.49 -33.19
CA HIS A 290 -74.47 3.95 -31.82
C HIS A 290 -75.90 3.72 -31.32
N ALA A 291 -76.91 4.00 -32.14
CA ALA A 291 -78.31 3.73 -31.81
C ALA A 291 -78.57 2.22 -31.58
N MET A 292 -78.04 1.36 -32.46
CA MET A 292 -78.18 -0.09 -32.35
C MET A 292 -77.47 -0.67 -31.12
N LEU A 293 -76.27 -0.18 -30.80
CA LEU A 293 -75.55 -0.56 -29.57
C LEU A 293 -76.35 -0.17 -28.32
N ARG A 294 -76.93 1.03 -28.30
CA ARG A 294 -77.77 1.49 -27.19
C ARG A 294 -79.02 0.62 -27.03
N HIS A 295 -79.65 0.20 -28.14
CA HIS A 295 -80.79 -0.73 -28.11
C HIS A 295 -80.40 -2.13 -27.56
N LYS A 296 -79.17 -2.60 -27.84
CA LYS A 296 -78.61 -3.83 -27.25
C LYS A 296 -78.07 -3.65 -25.81
N GLY A 297 -78.36 -2.53 -25.15
CA GLY A 297 -77.96 -2.26 -23.76
C GLY A 297 -76.52 -1.76 -23.55
N GLN A 298 -75.75 -1.54 -24.63
CA GLN A 298 -74.38 -1.03 -24.57
C GLN A 298 -74.37 0.51 -24.51
N ARG A 299 -74.17 1.07 -23.31
CA ARG A 299 -74.15 2.53 -23.09
C ARG A 299 -72.75 3.13 -23.34
N LEU A 300 -72.48 3.49 -24.59
CA LEU A 300 -71.25 4.17 -25.00
C LEU A 300 -71.53 5.60 -25.48
N SER A 301 -70.52 6.47 -25.44
CA SER A 301 -70.62 7.78 -26.08
C SER A 301 -70.45 7.66 -27.60
N GLU A 302 -71.14 8.52 -28.34
CA GLU A 302 -71.07 8.55 -29.81
C GLU A 302 -69.63 8.77 -30.31
N LYS A 303 -68.84 9.58 -29.60
CA LYS A 303 -67.41 9.83 -29.89
C LYS A 303 -66.58 8.54 -29.82
N VAL A 304 -66.85 7.67 -28.85
CA VAL A 304 -66.16 6.38 -28.71
C VAL A 304 -66.56 5.44 -29.85
N VAL A 305 -67.84 5.37 -30.20
CA VAL A 305 -68.32 4.55 -31.34
C VAL A 305 -67.69 5.02 -32.65
N ARG A 306 -67.61 6.33 -32.90
CA ARG A 306 -66.96 6.88 -34.09
C ARG A 306 -65.48 6.47 -34.17
N ARG A 307 -64.74 6.60 -33.06
CA ARG A 307 -63.32 6.23 -32.99
C ARG A 307 -63.13 4.73 -33.22
N LEU A 308 -63.95 3.90 -32.59
CA LEU A 308 -63.91 2.45 -32.75
C LEU A 308 -64.24 2.05 -34.19
N MET A 309 -65.26 2.65 -34.82
CA MET A 309 -65.63 2.37 -36.20
C MET A 309 -64.48 2.64 -37.18
N VAL A 310 -63.80 3.79 -37.06
CA VAL A 310 -62.62 4.12 -37.88
C VAL A 310 -61.52 3.09 -37.65
N CYS A 311 -61.26 2.75 -36.39
CA CYS A 311 -60.21 1.80 -36.02
C CYS A 311 -60.47 0.36 -36.51
N ILE A 312 -61.74 -0.07 -36.59
CA ILE A 312 -62.12 -1.43 -37.02
C ILE A 312 -62.23 -1.51 -38.55
N PHE A 313 -62.88 -0.55 -39.20
CA PHE A 313 -63.26 -0.67 -40.62
C PHE A 313 -62.44 0.20 -41.56
N TRP A 314 -61.67 1.17 -41.05
CA TRP A 314 -60.83 2.09 -41.84
C TRP A 314 -59.43 2.29 -41.23
N PRO A 315 -58.62 1.22 -41.09
CA PRO A 315 -57.35 1.26 -40.37
C PRO A 315 -56.29 2.20 -41.00
N ASN A 316 -56.40 2.53 -42.29
CA ASN A 316 -55.42 3.36 -43.01
C ASN A 316 -55.63 4.89 -42.89
N VAL A 317 -56.64 5.36 -42.15
CA VAL A 317 -56.97 6.81 -42.05
C VAL A 317 -56.37 7.47 -40.80
N ASN A 318 -55.76 6.70 -39.90
CA ASN A 318 -55.38 7.18 -38.57
C ASN A 318 -53.86 7.30 -38.39
N THR A 319 -53.20 8.08 -39.26
CA THR A 319 -51.91 8.72 -38.95
C THR A 319 -52.18 10.20 -38.65
N ASN A 320 -51.64 10.71 -37.54
CA ASN A 320 -51.78 12.09 -37.04
C ASN A 320 -53.14 12.50 -36.42
N SER A 321 -53.28 12.27 -35.11
CA SER A 321 -53.80 13.29 -34.19
C SER A 321 -53.63 12.85 -32.74
N GLY A 322 -52.55 13.33 -32.11
CA GLY A 322 -52.27 13.07 -30.70
C GLY A 322 -51.02 13.79 -30.20
N GLY A 323 -50.82 15.04 -30.62
CA GLY A 323 -49.88 15.96 -30.00
C GLY A 323 -50.64 16.93 -29.09
N THR A 324 -50.52 16.74 -27.78
CA THR A 324 -50.30 17.73 -26.71
C THR A 324 -50.50 17.08 -25.36
#